data_AF-A0ABD5U5R9-F1
#
_entry.id   AF-A0ABD5U5R9-F1
#
_cell.length_a   1.000
_cell.length_b   1.000
_cell.length_c   1.000
_cell.angle_alpha   90.00
_cell.angle_beta   90.00
_cell.angle_gamma   90.00
#
_symmetry.space_group_name_H-M   'P 1'
#
loop_
_entity.id
_entity.type
_entity.pdbx_description
1 polymer ?
#
loop_
_entity_poly.entity_id
_entity_poly.type
_entity_poly.pdbx_seq_one_letter_code
_entity_poly.pdbx_strand_id
1 'polypeptide(L)'
;MPSEWYPNIDVAGDSQPRNVPFRLGVEKLRDFSPDVPARIRGSFENRSSTERTVGFGPVQPFSNIWSEEDCLLVLVPTDRGIQRYALGTDEQIIPDRPVEGCWQTNLVRFIRHDVLRWQSLDAGERIQTEYTVLHYPEQEIMEATMDKWFGPEPESDDCLPAGEYRFEESFPPKRGTDTTWEGFTWGFTIAIGE
;
A
#
# COMPACT_ATOMS: atom_id res chain seq x y z
N MET A 1 25.88 18.65 -2.08
CA MET A 1 25.52 17.37 -2.73
C MET A 1 24.67 16.65 -1.71
N PRO A 2 23.39 16.34 -1.99
CA PRO A 2 22.61 15.53 -1.07
C PRO A 2 23.33 14.18 -0.97
N SER A 3 23.63 13.75 0.25
CA SER A 3 24.16 12.42 0.48
C SER A 3 23.20 11.39 -0.10
N GLU A 4 23.69 10.45 -0.91
CA GLU A 4 22.96 9.27 -1.42
C GLU A 4 22.63 8.31 -0.28
N TRP A 5 21.94 8.82 0.73
CA TRP A 5 21.56 8.06 1.89
C TRP A 5 20.14 7.55 1.67
N TYR A 6 20.03 6.24 1.51
CA TYR A 6 18.76 5.55 1.38
C TYR A 6 18.36 5.01 2.75
N PRO A 7 17.20 5.40 3.29
CA PRO A 7 16.82 5.01 4.63
C PRO A 7 16.46 3.52 4.69
N ASN A 8 16.65 2.91 5.86
CA ASN A 8 16.04 1.62 6.14
C ASN A 8 14.56 1.81 6.46
N ILE A 9 13.77 0.77 6.23
CA ILE A 9 12.39 0.73 6.70
C ILE A 9 12.22 -0.35 7.76
N ASP A 10 11.32 -0.13 8.69
CA ASP A 10 10.81 -1.19 9.57
C ASP A 10 9.30 -1.29 9.40
N VAL A 11 8.76 -2.50 9.56
CA VAL A 11 7.33 -2.74 9.32
C VAL A 11 6.74 -3.47 10.52
N ALA A 12 5.67 -2.90 11.07
CA ALA A 12 4.96 -3.45 12.21
C ALA A 12 3.47 -3.60 11.86
N GLY A 13 2.97 -4.84 11.86
CA GLY A 13 1.54 -5.10 11.74
C GLY A 13 0.82 -4.96 13.07
N ASP A 14 -0.45 -4.55 13.03
CA ASP A 14 -1.28 -4.46 14.23
C ASP A 14 -1.49 -5.84 14.89
N SER A 15 -1.92 -5.78 16.15
CA SER A 15 -2.45 -6.95 16.84
C SER A 15 -3.53 -7.64 16.01
N GLN A 16 -3.43 -8.96 15.91
CA GLN A 16 -4.39 -9.75 15.13
C GLN A 16 -5.80 -9.63 15.72
N PRO A 17 -6.84 -9.47 14.88
CA PRO A 17 -8.23 -9.49 15.33
C PRO A 17 -8.56 -10.86 15.95
N ARG A 18 -9.07 -10.86 17.19
CA ARG A 18 -9.26 -12.11 17.97
C ARG A 18 -10.50 -12.91 17.59
N ASN A 19 -11.51 -12.26 17.01
CA ASN A 19 -12.83 -12.84 16.77
C ASN A 19 -13.13 -13.05 15.28
N VAL A 20 -12.10 -13.17 14.45
CA VAL A 20 -12.25 -13.40 13.01
C VAL A 20 -11.39 -14.59 12.58
N PRO A 21 -11.82 -15.35 11.56
CA PRO A 21 -11.12 -16.57 11.14
C PRO A 21 -9.91 -16.29 10.23
N PHE A 22 -9.30 -15.11 10.31
CA PHE A 22 -8.27 -14.68 9.39
C PHE A 22 -6.98 -14.35 10.11
N ARG A 23 -5.87 -14.60 9.43
CA ARG A 23 -4.55 -14.12 9.83
C ARG A 23 -4.05 -13.15 8.77
N LEU A 24 -3.70 -11.95 9.22
CA LEU A 24 -3.11 -10.92 8.38
C LEU A 24 -1.63 -10.79 8.70
N GLY A 25 -0.85 -10.38 7.72
CA GLY A 25 0.57 -10.17 7.93
C GLY A 25 1.13 -9.17 6.94
N VAL A 26 2.15 -8.46 7.41
CA VAL A 26 3.02 -7.64 6.58
C VAL A 26 4.46 -7.99 6.96
N GLU A 27 5.33 -8.11 5.96
CA GLU A 27 6.75 -8.37 6.18
C GLU A 27 7.60 -7.45 5.29
N LYS A 28 8.71 -6.96 5.83
CA LYS A 28 9.75 -6.30 5.04
C LYS A 28 10.46 -7.35 4.18
N LEU A 29 10.58 -7.07 2.89
CA LEU A 29 11.39 -7.87 1.97
C LEU A 29 12.78 -7.28 1.76
N ARG A 30 12.87 -5.94 1.67
CA ARG A 30 14.14 -5.20 1.54
C ARG A 30 13.96 -3.72 1.84
N ASP A 31 15.08 -3.09 2.20
CA ASP A 31 15.23 -1.64 2.39
C ASP A 31 15.44 -0.89 1.07
N PHE A 32 15.48 0.44 1.13
CA PHE A 32 15.84 1.29 -0.01
C PHE A 32 17.34 1.16 -0.33
N SER A 33 17.71 1.35 -1.58
CA SER A 33 19.10 1.36 -2.05
C SER A 33 19.22 2.18 -3.33
N PRO A 34 20.43 2.51 -3.81
CA PRO A 34 20.60 3.21 -5.09
C PRO A 34 19.99 2.48 -6.29
N ASP A 35 19.96 1.14 -6.24
CA ASP A 35 19.57 0.31 -7.38
C ASP A 35 18.10 -0.10 -7.34
N VAL A 36 17.50 -0.17 -6.15
CA VAL A 36 16.12 -0.63 -5.98
C VAL A 36 15.38 0.06 -4.83
N PRO A 37 14.06 0.28 -4.98
CA PRO A 37 13.21 0.78 -3.90
C PRO A 37 12.94 -0.31 -2.86
N ALA A 38 12.54 0.11 -1.66
CA ALA A 38 12.11 -0.79 -0.60
C ALA A 38 10.87 -1.59 -1.01
N ARG A 39 10.74 -2.80 -0.45
CA ARG A 39 9.60 -3.68 -0.70
C ARG A 39 9.10 -4.33 0.56
N ILE A 40 7.79 -4.52 0.59
CA ILE A 40 7.08 -5.27 1.62
C ILE A 40 6.17 -6.31 0.97
N ARG A 41 5.77 -7.33 1.73
CA ARG A 41 4.74 -8.29 1.32
C ARG A 41 3.57 -8.25 2.28
N GLY A 42 2.38 -8.01 1.75
CA GLY A 42 1.13 -8.17 2.47
C GLY A 42 0.59 -9.59 2.30
N SER A 43 -0.07 -10.11 3.34
CA SER A 43 -0.69 -11.43 3.33
C SER A 43 -2.01 -11.46 4.08
N PHE A 44 -2.94 -12.27 3.58
CA PHE A 44 -4.24 -12.55 4.19
C PHE A 44 -4.54 -14.03 4.03
N GLU A 45 -4.84 -14.71 5.13
CA GLU A 45 -5.03 -16.16 5.17
C GLU A 45 -6.33 -16.54 5.87
N ASN A 46 -7.12 -17.42 5.24
CA ASN A 46 -8.26 -18.06 5.89
C ASN A 46 -7.77 -19.19 6.82
N ARG A 47 -7.90 -18.99 8.12
CA ARG A 47 -7.52 -19.95 9.18
C ARG A 47 -8.69 -20.81 9.66
N SER A 48 -9.90 -20.61 9.14
CA SER A 48 -11.00 -21.52 9.46
C SER A 48 -10.86 -22.86 8.73
N SER A 49 -11.63 -23.85 9.16
CA SER A 49 -11.71 -25.16 8.53
C SER A 49 -12.62 -25.22 7.31
N THR A 50 -13.20 -24.08 6.88
CA THR A 50 -14.18 -24.00 5.79
C THR A 50 -13.86 -22.82 4.88
N GLU A 51 -14.42 -22.83 3.67
CA GLU A 51 -14.35 -21.66 2.79
C GLU A 51 -14.96 -20.42 3.48
N ARG A 52 -14.37 -19.24 3.25
CA ARG A 52 -14.90 -17.94 3.69
C ARG A 52 -14.84 -16.93 2.57
N THR A 53 -15.92 -16.19 2.37
CA THR A 53 -15.95 -15.06 1.44
C THR A 53 -15.71 -13.74 2.16
N VAL A 54 -14.76 -12.96 1.67
CA VAL A 54 -14.34 -11.67 2.23
C VAL A 54 -14.41 -10.59 1.15
N GLY A 55 -14.77 -9.37 1.53
CA GLY A 55 -14.69 -8.21 0.66
C GLY A 55 -13.30 -7.59 0.70
N PHE A 56 -12.73 -7.32 -0.47
CA PHE A 56 -11.48 -6.59 -0.65
C PHE A 56 -11.70 -5.43 -1.60
N GLY A 57 -10.86 -4.39 -1.53
CA GLY A 57 -10.81 -3.40 -2.59
C GLY A 57 -10.16 -3.93 -3.89
N PRO A 58 -9.74 -3.03 -4.81
CA PRO A 58 -9.21 -3.41 -6.11
C PRO A 58 -7.83 -4.11 -6.05
N VAL A 59 -7.08 -3.95 -4.95
CA VAL A 59 -5.78 -4.60 -4.69
C VAL A 59 -5.88 -5.49 -3.46
N GLN A 60 -5.49 -6.76 -3.58
CA GLN A 60 -5.55 -7.72 -2.48
C GLN A 60 -4.15 -8.02 -1.96
N PRO A 61 -3.94 -8.21 -0.64
CA PRO A 61 -4.97 -8.10 0.39
C PRO A 61 -5.24 -6.66 0.85
N PHE A 62 -4.34 -5.70 0.58
CA PHE A 62 -4.47 -4.31 1.01
C PHE A 62 -4.66 -3.39 -0.20
N SER A 63 -5.75 -2.62 -0.19
CA SER A 63 -6.17 -1.68 -1.24
C SER A 63 -5.96 -0.23 -0.86
N ASN A 64 -5.92 0.09 0.42
CA ASN A 64 -5.51 1.41 0.87
C ASN A 64 -4.00 1.54 0.71
N ILE A 65 -3.59 2.05 -0.45
CA ILE A 65 -2.18 2.14 -0.85
C ILE A 65 -1.50 3.42 -0.39
N TRP A 66 -2.22 4.41 0.15
CA TRP A 66 -1.62 5.64 0.68
C TRP A 66 -1.52 5.57 2.19
N SER A 67 -0.45 6.13 2.74
CA SER A 67 -0.37 6.35 4.17
C SER A 67 -1.48 7.30 4.62
N GLU A 68 -1.95 7.12 5.85
CA GLU A 68 -2.86 8.07 6.47
C GLU A 68 -2.21 9.47 6.62
N GLU A 69 -3.05 10.46 6.93
CA GLU A 69 -2.68 11.87 7.12
C GLU A 69 -2.12 12.50 5.84
N ASP A 70 -0.81 12.53 5.68
CA ASP A 70 -0.13 13.33 4.66
C ASP A 70 0.04 12.63 3.31
N CYS A 71 -0.40 11.36 3.19
CA CYS A 71 -0.35 10.56 1.96
C CYS A 71 1.05 10.49 1.27
N LEU A 72 2.12 10.80 2.02
CA LEU A 72 3.49 10.92 1.52
C LEU A 72 4.06 9.59 1.04
N LEU A 73 3.65 8.47 1.64
CA LEU A 73 4.04 7.14 1.19
C LEU A 73 2.91 6.45 0.43
N VAL A 74 3.29 5.82 -0.68
CA VAL A 74 2.41 4.99 -1.48
C VAL A 74 2.97 3.57 -1.67
N LEU A 75 2.07 2.59 -1.61
CA LEU A 75 2.34 1.17 -1.79
C LEU A 75 1.87 0.73 -3.16
N VAL A 76 2.80 0.63 -4.11
CA VAL A 76 2.46 0.24 -5.48
C VAL A 76 2.63 -1.27 -5.62
N PRO A 77 1.59 -2.05 -5.98
CA PRO A 77 1.72 -3.48 -6.24
C PRO A 77 2.78 -3.73 -7.30
N THR A 78 3.67 -4.68 -7.08
CA THR A 78 4.80 -4.93 -8.01
C THR A 78 4.30 -5.58 -9.31
N ASP A 79 3.16 -6.27 -9.28
CA ASP A 79 2.54 -6.89 -10.44
C ASP A 79 1.90 -5.86 -11.37
N ARG A 80 2.37 -5.82 -12.63
CA ARG A 80 1.87 -4.88 -13.66
C ARG A 80 0.41 -5.10 -14.07
N GLY A 81 -0.07 -6.34 -14.01
CA GLY A 81 -1.47 -6.66 -14.27
C GLY A 81 -2.39 -6.07 -13.19
N ILE A 82 -1.97 -6.16 -11.92
CA ILE A 82 -2.66 -5.51 -10.80
C ILE A 82 -2.62 -3.99 -10.96
N GLN A 83 -1.46 -3.39 -11.24
CA GLN A 83 -1.35 -1.94 -11.46
C GLN A 83 -2.33 -1.45 -12.55
N ARG A 84 -2.33 -2.11 -13.71
CA ARG A 84 -3.21 -1.76 -14.83
C ARG A 84 -4.68 -1.81 -14.45
N TYR A 85 -5.09 -2.90 -13.83
CA TYR A 85 -6.48 -3.12 -13.47
C TYR A 85 -6.94 -2.21 -12.32
N ALA A 86 -6.13 -2.10 -11.26
CA ALA A 86 -6.53 -1.50 -10.00
C ALA A 86 -6.28 0.01 -9.94
N LEU A 87 -5.24 0.50 -10.63
CA LEU A 87 -4.82 1.91 -10.63
C LEU A 87 -5.21 2.62 -11.93
N GLY A 88 -5.76 1.88 -12.91
CA GLY A 88 -6.38 2.43 -14.12
C GLY A 88 -5.39 3.06 -15.10
N THR A 89 -4.11 2.67 -15.06
CA THR A 89 -3.06 3.23 -15.92
C THR A 89 -2.17 2.14 -16.51
N ASP A 90 -1.80 2.32 -17.78
CA ASP A 90 -0.79 1.51 -18.48
C ASP A 90 0.62 2.13 -18.37
N GLU A 91 0.73 3.31 -17.74
CA GLU A 91 2.00 4.01 -17.58
C GLU A 91 2.90 3.36 -16.51
N GLN A 92 4.19 3.64 -16.60
CA GLN A 92 5.15 3.18 -15.61
C GLN A 92 5.02 3.98 -14.32
N ILE A 93 4.43 3.40 -13.28
CA ILE A 93 4.29 4.04 -11.97
C ILE A 93 5.62 3.98 -11.19
N ILE A 94 6.21 2.79 -11.10
CA ILE A 94 7.48 2.56 -10.40
C ILE A 94 8.62 2.90 -11.38
N PRO A 95 9.47 3.91 -11.09
CA PRO A 95 10.56 4.26 -11.99
C PRO A 95 11.64 3.17 -12.01
N ASP A 96 12.42 3.12 -13.09
CA ASP A 96 13.55 2.18 -13.20
C ASP A 96 14.80 2.63 -12.42
N ARG A 97 14.84 3.91 -12.02
CA ARG A 97 15.92 4.53 -11.26
C ARG A 97 15.36 5.63 -10.36
N PRO A 98 16.07 6.02 -9.28
CA PRO A 98 15.66 7.15 -8.45
C PRO A 98 15.48 8.42 -9.29
N VAL A 99 14.42 9.17 -9.04
CA VAL A 99 14.16 10.47 -9.65
C VAL A 99 14.75 11.52 -8.73
N GLU A 100 15.72 12.30 -9.22
CA GLU A 100 16.44 13.30 -8.42
C GLU A 100 17.08 12.74 -7.14
N GLY A 101 17.50 11.47 -7.19
CA GLY A 101 18.12 10.77 -6.06
C GLY A 101 17.13 10.12 -5.09
N CYS A 102 15.83 10.16 -5.39
CA CYS A 102 14.80 9.57 -4.54
C CYS A 102 13.93 8.52 -5.24
N TRP A 103 13.52 7.50 -4.49
CA TRP A 103 12.49 6.56 -4.90
C TRP A 103 11.08 7.14 -4.71
N GLN A 104 10.64 7.87 -5.72
CA GLN A 104 9.27 8.38 -5.84
C GLN A 104 8.54 7.76 -7.02
N THR A 105 7.21 7.84 -7.05
CA THR A 105 6.45 7.45 -8.24
C THR A 105 6.80 8.38 -9.41
N ASN A 106 6.76 7.87 -10.64
CA ASN A 106 6.65 8.76 -11.80
C ASN A 106 5.38 9.62 -11.67
N LEU A 107 5.36 10.77 -12.35
CA LEU A 107 4.23 11.72 -12.34
C LEU A 107 3.02 11.18 -13.14
N VAL A 108 2.44 10.10 -12.64
CA VAL A 108 1.32 9.38 -13.22
C VAL A 108 0.12 9.56 -12.31
N ARG A 109 -1.03 9.88 -12.89
CA ARG A 109 -2.28 9.99 -12.12
C ARG A 109 -2.84 8.60 -11.82
N PHE A 110 -3.11 8.33 -10.55
CA PHE A 110 -3.83 7.12 -10.13
C PHE A 110 -5.34 7.32 -10.23
N ILE A 111 -6.04 6.33 -10.76
CA ILE A 111 -7.49 6.26 -10.64
C ILE A 111 -7.80 5.37 -9.45
N ARG A 112 -8.40 5.95 -8.41
CA ARG A 112 -8.91 5.19 -7.27
C ARG A 112 -10.28 4.62 -7.63
N HIS A 113 -10.33 3.32 -7.90
CA HIS A 113 -11.59 2.62 -8.04
C HIS A 113 -12.17 2.31 -6.66
N ASP A 114 -13.32 2.90 -6.33
CA ASP A 114 -14.10 2.51 -5.15
C ASP A 114 -14.96 1.28 -5.48
N VAL A 115 -14.30 0.13 -5.60
CA VAL A 115 -14.93 -1.15 -5.95
C VAL A 115 -14.60 -2.19 -4.90
N LEU A 116 -15.64 -2.75 -4.30
CA LEU A 116 -15.55 -3.91 -3.42
C LEU A 116 -15.68 -5.21 -4.23
N ARG A 117 -14.70 -6.09 -4.08
CA ARG A 117 -14.64 -7.42 -4.70
C ARG A 117 -14.78 -8.51 -3.65
N TRP A 118 -15.75 -9.39 -3.87
CA TRP A 118 -15.95 -10.58 -3.05
C TRP A 118 -15.04 -11.71 -3.52
N GLN A 119 -14.18 -12.18 -2.64
CA GLN A 119 -13.29 -13.32 -2.89
C GLN A 119 -13.59 -14.43 -1.89
N SER A 120 -13.88 -15.63 -2.40
CA SER A 120 -13.91 -16.85 -1.58
C SER A 120 -12.50 -17.37 -1.42
N LEU A 121 -12.17 -17.76 -0.19
CA LEU A 121 -10.91 -18.38 0.19
C LEU A 121 -11.18 -19.74 0.80
N ASP A 122 -10.60 -20.79 0.22
CA ASP A 122 -10.61 -22.13 0.78
C ASP A 122 -9.98 -22.16 2.19
N ALA A 123 -10.23 -23.24 2.92
CA ALA A 123 -9.60 -23.45 4.23
C ALA A 123 -8.07 -23.52 4.10
N GLY A 124 -7.36 -22.62 4.78
CA GLY A 124 -5.90 -22.49 4.69
C GLY A 124 -5.40 -21.72 3.47
N GLU A 125 -6.29 -21.24 2.58
CA GLU A 125 -5.88 -20.44 1.43
C GLU A 125 -5.31 -19.09 1.89
N ARG A 126 -4.24 -18.66 1.22
CA ARG A 126 -3.53 -17.42 1.48
C ARG A 126 -3.35 -16.61 0.20
N ILE A 127 -3.76 -15.34 0.25
CA ILE A 127 -3.41 -14.34 -0.75
C ILE A 127 -2.16 -13.59 -0.29
N GLN A 128 -1.27 -13.29 -1.22
CA GLN A 128 -0.09 -12.47 -0.99
C GLN A 128 0.13 -11.51 -2.15
N THR A 129 0.55 -10.29 -1.82
CA THR A 129 0.98 -9.29 -2.80
C THR A 129 2.22 -8.57 -2.30
N GLU A 130 3.17 -8.36 -3.21
CA GLU A 130 4.36 -7.55 -2.95
C GLU A 130 4.12 -6.11 -3.36
N TYR A 131 4.42 -5.19 -2.46
CA TYR A 131 4.28 -3.76 -2.67
C TYR A 131 5.65 -3.11 -2.68
N THR A 132 5.85 -2.21 -3.64
CA THR A 132 6.98 -1.30 -3.67
C THR A 132 6.61 -0.04 -2.91
N VAL A 133 7.45 0.35 -1.95
CA VAL A 133 7.27 1.56 -1.15
C VAL A 133 7.91 2.71 -1.91
N LEU A 134 7.15 3.78 -2.13
CA LEU A 134 7.61 4.97 -2.84
C LEU A 134 7.08 6.22 -2.15
N HIS A 135 7.80 7.32 -2.32
CA HIS A 135 7.24 8.64 -2.10
C HIS A 135 6.18 8.98 -3.15
N TYR A 136 5.13 9.67 -2.74
CA TYR A 136 4.09 10.18 -3.61
C TYR A 136 4.19 11.71 -3.72
N PRO A 137 4.74 12.24 -4.83
CA PRO A 137 4.91 13.68 -5.05
C PRO A 137 3.57 14.29 -5.49
N GLU A 138 2.62 14.36 -4.56
CA GLU A 138 1.25 14.81 -4.86
C GLU A 138 1.24 16.22 -5.45
N GLN A 139 2.02 17.14 -4.88
CA GLN A 139 2.07 18.52 -5.36
C GLN A 139 2.56 18.60 -6.80
N GLU A 140 3.65 17.94 -7.15
CA GLU A 140 4.23 17.94 -8.49
C GLU A 140 3.29 17.29 -9.49
N ILE A 141 2.60 16.23 -9.09
CA ILE A 141 1.55 15.59 -9.91
C ILE A 141 0.40 16.59 -10.14
N MET A 142 -0.03 17.31 -9.11
CA MET A 142 -1.10 18.29 -9.22
C MET A 142 -0.70 19.52 -10.05
N GLU A 143 0.51 20.05 -9.88
CA GLU A 143 1.06 21.15 -10.69
C GLU A 143 1.22 20.75 -12.16
N ALA A 144 1.66 19.51 -12.43
CA ALA A 144 1.78 18.99 -13.78
C ALA A 144 0.42 18.73 -14.46
N THR A 145 -0.66 18.58 -13.68
CA THR A 145 -1.98 18.17 -14.20
C THR A 145 -3.11 19.19 -14.01
N MET A 146 -2.90 20.27 -13.24
CA MET A 146 -3.89 21.33 -13.00
C MET A 146 -3.26 22.73 -13.14
N ASP A 147 -3.96 23.64 -13.82
CA ASP A 147 -3.46 25.00 -14.15
C ASP A 147 -3.18 25.94 -12.95
N LYS A 148 -3.52 25.55 -11.70
CA LYS A 148 -3.27 26.35 -10.49
C LYS A 148 -3.47 25.54 -9.19
N TRP A 149 -2.42 25.40 -8.39
CA TRP A 149 -2.47 24.85 -7.03
C TRP A 149 -2.56 25.97 -5.98
N PHE A 150 -3.25 25.70 -4.86
CA PHE A 150 -3.42 26.61 -3.71
C PHE A 150 -3.24 25.86 -2.37
N GLY A 151 -2.29 24.92 -2.29
CA GLY A 151 -1.89 24.25 -1.05
C GLY A 151 -0.64 24.89 -0.44
N PRO A 152 -0.34 24.61 0.85
CA PRO A 152 0.93 24.99 1.46
C PRO A 152 2.10 24.26 0.76
N GLU A 153 3.24 24.95 0.61
CA GLU A 153 4.50 24.32 0.19
C GLU A 153 4.98 23.35 1.29
N PRO A 154 5.51 22.17 0.94
CA PRO A 154 6.08 21.25 1.91
C PRO A 154 7.28 21.91 2.59
N GLU A 155 7.37 21.78 3.91
CA GLU A 155 8.46 22.35 4.72
C GLU A 155 9.80 21.59 4.57
N SER A 156 9.82 20.51 3.79
CA SER A 156 10.93 19.56 3.69
C SER A 156 11.20 19.18 2.23
N ASP A 157 12.43 19.42 1.76
CA ASP A 157 12.95 18.93 0.48
C ASP A 157 13.29 17.42 0.51
N ASP A 158 13.17 16.76 1.67
CA ASP A 158 13.48 15.34 1.81
C ASP A 158 12.34 14.46 1.28
N CYS A 159 12.63 13.78 0.18
CA CYS A 159 11.65 12.95 -0.53
C CYS A 159 11.29 11.63 0.20
N LEU A 160 11.97 11.25 1.29
CA LEU A 160 11.55 10.16 2.18
C LEU A 160 11.79 10.58 3.63
N PRO A 161 10.93 11.44 4.21
CA PRO A 161 11.17 11.94 5.55
C PRO A 161 11.12 10.80 6.57
N ALA A 162 12.04 10.83 7.53
CA ALA A 162 12.00 9.90 8.66
C ALA A 162 10.68 10.07 9.42
N GLY A 163 10.07 8.97 9.84
CA GLY A 163 8.74 9.01 10.46
C GLY A 163 7.99 7.70 10.40
N GLU A 164 6.80 7.68 10.99
CA GLU A 164 5.89 6.53 11.00
C GLU A 164 4.71 6.78 10.06
N TYR A 165 4.49 5.84 9.15
CA TYR A 165 3.46 5.93 8.12
C TYR A 165 2.47 4.79 8.29
N ARG A 166 1.23 5.16 8.61
CA ARG A 166 0.15 4.24 8.95
C ARG A 166 -0.66 3.85 7.70
N PHE A 167 -1.02 2.57 7.59
CA PHE A 167 -1.91 2.04 6.56
C PHE A 167 -3.00 1.20 7.21
N GLU A 168 -4.26 1.41 6.81
CA GLU A 168 -5.40 0.69 7.37
C GLU A 168 -6.37 0.23 6.29
N GLU A 169 -6.88 -0.99 6.43
CA GLU A 169 -7.81 -1.62 5.50
C GLU A 169 -8.99 -2.25 6.24
N SER A 170 -10.19 -2.16 5.64
CA SER A 170 -11.42 -2.72 6.20
C SER A 170 -11.89 -3.94 5.39
N PHE A 171 -12.21 -5.01 6.10
CA PHE A 171 -12.59 -6.30 5.53
C PHE A 171 -14.04 -6.64 5.91
N PRO A 172 -15.03 -6.33 5.05
CA PRO A 172 -16.41 -6.69 5.31
C PRO A 172 -16.72 -8.16 4.94
N PRO A 173 -17.61 -8.83 5.67
CA PRO A 173 -18.18 -10.10 5.22
C PRO A 173 -19.21 -9.88 4.10
N LYS A 174 -19.44 -10.91 3.29
CA LYS A 174 -20.50 -10.86 2.28
C LYS A 174 -21.87 -10.82 2.94
N ARG A 175 -22.72 -9.86 2.56
CA ARG A 175 -24.10 -9.80 3.07
C ARG A 175 -24.89 -11.03 2.62
N GLY A 176 -25.65 -11.62 3.54
CA GLY A 176 -26.52 -12.77 3.26
C GLY A 176 -25.82 -14.13 3.26
N THR A 177 -24.51 -14.19 3.54
CA THR A 177 -23.84 -15.46 3.90
C THR A 177 -23.90 -15.67 5.40
N ASP A 178 -24.23 -16.89 5.83
CA ASP A 178 -24.18 -17.28 7.24
C ASP A 178 -22.70 -17.36 7.68
N THR A 179 -22.26 -16.34 8.39
CA THR A 179 -20.86 -16.20 8.80
C THR A 179 -20.78 -15.84 10.27
N THR A 180 -19.78 -16.37 10.96
CA THR A 180 -19.60 -16.24 12.41
C THR A 180 -18.76 -15.02 12.80
N TRP A 181 -18.43 -14.14 11.86
CA TRP A 181 -17.56 -12.98 12.06
C TRP A 181 -18.16 -11.74 11.41
N GLU A 182 -17.86 -10.58 11.99
CA GLU A 182 -18.32 -9.26 11.54
C GLU A 182 -17.20 -8.52 10.80
N GLY A 183 -17.55 -7.47 10.06
CA GLY A 183 -16.55 -6.62 9.41
C GLY A 183 -15.52 -6.11 10.42
N PHE A 184 -14.26 -6.18 10.05
CA PHE A 184 -13.15 -5.76 10.90
C PHE A 184 -12.15 -4.93 10.12
N THR A 185 -11.31 -4.23 10.86
CA THR A 185 -10.26 -3.39 10.32
C THR A 185 -8.92 -3.89 10.83
N TRP A 186 -7.90 -3.79 10.00
CA TRP A 186 -6.53 -4.11 10.37
C TRP A 186 -5.59 -3.21 9.59
N GLY A 187 -4.50 -2.81 10.23
CA GLY A 187 -3.48 -2.06 9.55
C GLY A 187 -2.07 -2.44 9.98
N PHE A 188 -1.14 -1.66 9.45
CA PHE A 188 0.28 -1.74 9.77
C PHE A 188 0.91 -0.37 9.66
N THR A 189 2.10 -0.24 10.22
CA THR A 189 2.93 0.96 10.16
C THR A 189 4.25 0.63 9.49
N ILE A 190 4.70 1.52 8.61
CA ILE A 190 6.06 1.54 8.07
C ILE A 190 6.80 2.68 8.74
N ALA A 191 7.89 2.39 9.44
CA ALA A 191 8.80 3.40 9.97
C ALA A 191 9.94 3.60 8.99
N ILE A 192 10.23 4.84 8.61
CA ILE A 192 11.44 5.24 7.86
C ILE A 192 12.46 5.77 8.86
N GLY A 193 13.67 5.19 8.85
CA GLY A 193 14.75 5.62 9.74
C GLY A 193 15.34 7.00 9.41
N GLU A 194 16.10 7.54 10.34
CA GLU A 194 17.01 8.71 10.21
C GLU A 194 18.43 8.33 9.76
#